data_AF-A0A5K1FYS2-F1
#
_entry.id   AF-A0A5K1FYS2-F1
#
_cell.length_a   1.000
_cell.length_b   1.000
_cell.length_c   1.000
_cell.angle_alpha   90.00
_cell.angle_beta   90.00
_cell.angle_gamma   90.00
#
_symmetry.space_group_name_H-M   'P 1'
#
loop_
_entity.id
_entity.type
_entity.pdbx_description
1 polymer ?
#
loop_
_entity_poly.entity_id
_entity_poly.type
_entity_poly.pdbx_seq_one_letter_code
_entity_poly.pdbx_strand_id
1 'polypeptide(L)'
;MEGGRKFRGGIEKANLILSTGLLQRSWLSILELQRSPHLRFFVQNLPKCTIVAFSADHSQPAPEALQPTLQPLNEKHPTLGFLATKRIPSVSIHSAPLSAFLHLLDTTDLKEK
;
A
#
# COMPACT_ATOMS: atom_id res chain seq x y z
N MET A 1 -4.16 3.22 -32.90
CA MET A 1 -4.95 2.41 -31.94
C MET A 1 -4.21 1.10 -31.74
N GLU A 2 -3.32 1.02 -30.74
CA GLU A 2 -2.62 -0.23 -30.43
C GLU A 2 -3.52 -1.09 -29.53
N GLY A 3 -4.06 -2.15 -30.11
CA GLY A 3 -4.84 -3.15 -29.40
C GLY A 3 -3.96 -3.87 -28.37
N GLY A 4 -4.35 -3.77 -27.10
CA GLY A 4 -3.68 -4.48 -26.01
C GLY A 4 -3.66 -5.99 -26.27
N ARG A 5 -2.48 -6.56 -26.45
CA ARG A 5 -2.31 -8.02 -26.54
C ARG A 5 -2.74 -8.64 -25.21
N LYS A 6 -3.80 -9.47 -25.24
CA LYS A 6 -4.19 -10.28 -24.08
C LYS A 6 -3.10 -11.32 -23.83
N PHE A 7 -2.52 -11.31 -22.62
CA PHE A 7 -1.58 -12.33 -22.17
C PHE A 7 -2.24 -13.71 -22.19
N ARG A 8 -1.59 -14.71 -22.78
CA ARG A 8 -2.09 -16.08 -22.95
C ARG A 8 -1.93 -16.94 -21.70
N GLY A 9 -1.29 -16.45 -20.64
CA GLY A 9 -1.13 -17.20 -19.39
C GLY A 9 -0.38 -16.46 -18.29
N GLY A 10 -0.30 -17.08 -17.11
CA GLY A 10 0.39 -16.53 -15.93
C GLY A 10 1.88 -16.29 -16.15
N ILE A 11 2.55 -17.17 -16.90
CA ILE A 11 3.99 -17.06 -17.22
C ILE A 11 4.29 -15.79 -18.02
N GLU A 12 3.50 -15.50 -19.05
CA GLU A 12 3.70 -14.30 -19.88
C GLU A 12 3.50 -13.02 -19.05
N LYS A 13 2.52 -13.00 -18.13
CA LYS A 13 2.33 -11.88 -17.20
C LYS A 13 3.49 -11.73 -16.23
N ALA A 14 4.00 -12.84 -15.68
CA ALA A 14 5.14 -12.82 -14.77
C ALA A 14 6.39 -12.28 -15.48
N ASN A 15 6.67 -12.77 -16.69
CA ASN A 15 7.80 -12.30 -17.51
C ASN A 15 7.66 -10.81 -17.86
N LEU A 16 6.46 -10.33 -18.16
CA LEU A 16 6.22 -8.91 -18.35
C LEU A 16 6.57 -8.12 -17.08
N ILE A 17 6.02 -8.50 -15.93
CA ILE A 17 6.27 -7.80 -14.66
C ILE A 17 7.77 -7.74 -14.37
N LEU A 18 8.48 -8.85 -14.52
CA LEU A 18 9.93 -8.91 -14.32
C LEU A 18 10.67 -7.99 -15.31
N SER A 19 10.28 -7.98 -16.58
CA SER A 19 10.91 -7.14 -17.61
C SER A 19 10.75 -5.64 -17.37
N THR A 20 9.74 -5.21 -16.61
CA THR A 20 9.53 -3.77 -16.30
C THR A 20 10.57 -3.21 -15.32
N GLY A 21 11.25 -4.08 -14.56
CA GLY A 21 12.12 -3.68 -13.46
C GLY A 21 11.39 -3.03 -12.26
N LEU A 22 10.05 -2.98 -12.26
CA LEU A 22 9.27 -2.37 -11.18
C LEU A 22 9.52 -3.07 -9.84
N LEU A 23 9.55 -4.41 -9.84
CA LEU A 23 9.82 -5.17 -8.61
C LEU A 23 11.18 -4.81 -8.00
N GLN A 24 12.22 -4.71 -8.84
CA GLN A 24 13.57 -4.36 -8.38
C GLN A 24 13.60 -2.93 -7.79
N ARG A 25 12.99 -1.96 -8.47
CA ARG A 25 12.96 -0.56 -7.99
C ARG A 25 12.13 -0.39 -6.73
N SER A 26 10.98 -1.05 -6.65
CA SER A 26 10.16 -1.08 -5.44
C SER A 26 10.93 -1.70 -4.27
N TRP A 27 11.67 -2.79 -4.51
CA TRP A 27 12.49 -3.43 -3.49
C TRP A 27 13.63 -2.52 -3.01
N LEU A 28 14.33 -1.83 -3.92
CA LEU A 28 15.36 -0.86 -3.55
C LEU A 28 14.78 0.27 -2.68
N SER A 29 13.60 0.80 -3.02
CA SER A 29 12.92 1.81 -2.21
C SER A 29 12.61 1.32 -0.78
N ILE A 30 12.24 0.05 -0.62
CA ILE A 30 12.04 -0.58 0.68
C ILE A 30 13.37 -0.68 1.45
N LEU A 31 14.45 -1.09 0.78
CA LEU A 31 15.77 -1.19 1.42
C LEU A 31 16.30 0.17 1.88
N GLU A 32 16.12 1.24 1.10
CA GLU A 32 16.50 2.59 1.51
C GLU A 32 15.69 3.07 2.72
N LEU A 33 14.39 2.76 2.75
CA LEU A 33 13.53 3.07 3.89
C LEU A 33 13.98 2.33 5.16
N GLN A 34 14.35 1.05 5.04
CA GLN A 34 14.84 0.24 6.17
C GLN A 34 16.17 0.74 6.73
N ARG A 35 17.04 1.34 5.91
CA ARG A 35 18.29 1.98 6.38
C ARG A 35 18.05 3.27 7.16
N SER A 36 16.85 3.82 7.07
CA SER A 36 16.47 5.10 7.66
C SER A 36 15.40 4.88 8.75
N PRO A 37 15.77 4.43 9.96
CA PRO A 37 14.82 3.97 10.98
C PRO A 37 13.83 5.04 11.47
N HIS A 38 14.11 6.32 11.19
CA HIS A 38 13.25 7.45 11.55
C HIS A 38 12.21 7.79 10.47
N LEU A 39 12.35 7.26 9.25
CA LEU A 39 11.43 7.53 8.16
C LEU A 39 10.28 6.53 8.14
N ARG A 40 9.04 7.04 8.00
CA ARG A 40 7.83 6.22 7.86
C ARG A 40 7.52 5.87 6.41
N PHE A 41 7.99 6.69 5.49
CA PHE A 41 7.84 6.49 4.06
C PHE A 41 9.08 7.01 3.33
N PHE A 42 9.28 6.49 2.13
CA PHE A 42 10.33 6.92 1.21
C PHE A 42 9.72 7.14 -0.17
N VAL A 43 10.00 8.28 -0.78
CA VAL A 43 9.49 8.65 -2.11
C VAL A 43 10.64 8.61 -3.12
N GLN A 44 10.53 7.73 -4.11
CA GLN A 44 11.44 7.67 -5.24
C GLN A 44 10.73 8.18 -6.50
N ASN A 45 11.14 9.35 -6.99
CA ASN A 45 10.66 9.91 -8.24
C ASN A 45 11.47 9.35 -9.41
N LEU A 46 10.81 8.66 -10.34
CA LEU A 46 11.40 8.13 -11.57
C LEU A 46 10.80 8.88 -12.78
N PRO A 47 11.47 8.89 -13.95
CA PRO A 47 10.99 9.63 -15.11
C PRO A 47 9.59 9.25 -15.62
N LYS A 48 9.08 8.06 -15.27
CA LYS A 48 7.79 7.53 -15.75
C LYS A 48 6.83 7.12 -14.63
N CYS A 49 7.26 7.16 -13.37
CA CYS A 49 6.43 6.79 -12.22
C CYS A 49 7.04 7.32 -10.92
N THR A 50 6.22 7.42 -9.88
CA THR A 50 6.70 7.65 -8.53
C THR A 50 6.43 6.39 -7.71
N ILE A 51 7.44 5.93 -6.99
CA ILE A 51 7.32 4.82 -6.05
C ILE A 51 7.29 5.41 -4.65
N VAL A 52 6.27 5.06 -3.87
CA VAL A 52 6.16 5.40 -2.45
C VAL A 52 6.24 4.11 -1.65
N ALA A 53 7.33 3.94 -0.91
CA ALA A 53 7.49 2.84 0.02
C ALA A 53 7.04 3.28 1.42
N PHE A 54 6.39 2.38 2.16
CA PHE A 54 5.93 2.63 3.53
C PHE A 54 6.55 1.58 4.45
N SER A 55 6.88 1.98 5.68
CA SER A 55 7.34 1.08 6.73
C SER A 55 6.30 1.04 7.84
N ALA A 56 5.96 -0.18 8.27
CA ALA A 56 5.21 -0.35 9.51
C ALA A 56 6.14 -0.02 10.69
N ASP A 57 5.60 0.63 11.71
CA ASP A 57 6.39 0.92 12.91
C ASP A 57 6.84 -0.39 13.57
N HIS A 58 8.13 -0.59 13.72
CA HIS A 58 8.68 -1.74 14.44
C HIS A 58 8.49 -1.63 15.97
N SER A 59 7.99 -0.49 16.46
CA SER A 59 7.73 -0.24 17.88
C SER A 59 6.51 -0.97 18.42
N GLN A 60 5.61 -1.46 17.54
CA GLN A 60 4.60 -2.41 17.96
C GLN A 60 5.17 -3.83 17.84
N PRO A 61 5.16 -4.63 18.92
CA PRO A 61 5.58 -6.02 18.84
C PRO A 61 4.80 -6.68 17.70
N ALA A 62 5.50 -7.47 16.88
CA ALA A 62 4.83 -8.34 15.92
C ALA A 62 3.68 -9.03 16.68
N PRO A 63 2.42 -8.91 16.24
CA PRO A 63 1.31 -9.45 17.01
C PRO A 63 1.55 -10.95 17.13
N GLU A 64 1.99 -11.38 18.31
CA GLU A 64 2.13 -12.79 18.66
C GLU A 64 0.75 -13.42 18.50
N ALA A 65 0.49 -14.06 17.36
CA ALA A 65 -0.64 -14.97 17.14
C ALA A 65 -2.04 -14.48 17.62
N LEU A 66 -2.26 -13.18 17.79
CA LEU A 66 -3.57 -12.64 18.13
C LEU A 66 -4.38 -12.53 16.84
N GLN A 67 -5.58 -13.11 16.85
CA GLN A 67 -6.47 -13.04 15.69
C GLN A 67 -6.57 -11.60 15.17
N PRO A 68 -6.51 -11.40 13.85
CA PRO A 68 -6.54 -10.08 13.26
C PRO A 68 -7.81 -9.36 13.73
N THR A 69 -7.64 -8.29 14.51
CA THR A 69 -8.79 -7.50 14.96
C THR A 69 -9.29 -6.70 13.76
N LEU A 70 -10.49 -7.03 13.29
CA LEU A 70 -11.11 -6.37 12.14
C LEU A 70 -11.91 -5.16 12.60
N GLN A 71 -11.76 -4.06 11.87
CA GLN A 71 -12.50 -2.82 12.11
C GLN A 71 -13.46 -2.54 10.95
N PRO A 72 -14.78 -2.40 11.20
CA PRO A 72 -15.73 -2.00 10.19
C PRO A 72 -15.48 -0.54 9.77
N LEU A 73 -15.52 -0.27 8.46
CA LEU A 73 -15.21 1.06 7.92
C LEU A 73 -16.36 2.07 8.03
N ASN A 74 -17.59 1.58 7.91
CA ASN A 74 -18.76 2.41 7.56
C ASN A 74 -19.17 3.45 8.61
N GLU A 75 -18.84 3.22 9.88
CA GLU A 75 -19.28 4.09 10.98
C GLU A 75 -18.17 5.03 11.48
N LYS A 76 -16.90 4.65 11.29
CA LYS A 76 -15.75 5.37 11.86
C LYS A 76 -14.91 6.11 10.83
N HIS A 77 -15.00 5.74 9.55
CA HIS A 77 -14.12 6.24 8.48
C HIS A 77 -14.90 6.61 7.21
N PRO A 78 -15.64 7.74 7.21
CA PRO A 78 -16.50 8.12 6.08
C PRO A 78 -15.72 8.32 4.77
N THR A 79 -14.43 8.67 4.85
CA THR A 79 -13.53 8.80 3.69
C THR A 79 -13.26 7.48 2.97
N LEU A 80 -13.48 6.33 3.63
CA LEU A 80 -13.34 4.99 3.07
C LEU A 80 -14.69 4.33 2.73
N GLY A 81 -15.81 5.05 2.90
CA GLY A 81 -17.16 4.54 2.65
C GLY A 81 -17.39 4.10 1.20
N PHE A 82 -16.60 4.60 0.25
CA PHE A 82 -16.67 4.22 -1.16
C PHE A 82 -16.30 2.74 -1.43
N LEU A 83 -15.64 2.07 -0.47
CA LEU A 83 -15.31 0.64 -0.58
C LEU A 83 -16.54 -0.25 -0.36
N ALA A 84 -17.57 0.25 0.33
CA ALA A 84 -18.84 -0.45 0.48
C ALA A 84 -19.71 -0.26 -0.78
N THR A 85 -20.42 -1.31 -1.19
CA THR A 85 -21.34 -1.27 -2.33
C THR A 85 -22.76 -1.63 -1.87
N LYS A 86 -23.77 -1.36 -2.70
CA LYS A 86 -25.16 -1.77 -2.39
C LYS A 86 -25.29 -3.29 -2.16
N ARG A 87 -24.44 -4.10 -2.81
CA ARG A 87 -24.44 -5.56 -2.69
C ARG A 87 -23.60 -6.06 -1.51
N ILE A 88 -22.54 -5.33 -1.17
CA ILE A 88 -21.65 -5.61 -0.06
C ILE A 88 -21.63 -4.36 0.83
N PRO A 89 -22.64 -4.21 1.70
CA PRO A 89 -22.84 -2.97 2.42
C PRO A 89 -21.81 -2.77 3.53
N SER A 90 -21.06 -3.78 3.94
CA SER A 90 -20.06 -3.71 5.01
C SER A 90 -18.72 -4.28 4.57
N VAL A 91 -17.66 -3.51 4.85
CA VAL A 91 -16.26 -3.90 4.63
C VAL A 91 -15.51 -3.73 5.93
N SER A 92 -14.69 -4.71 6.27
CA SER A 92 -13.80 -4.66 7.43
C SER A 92 -12.34 -4.78 7.00
N ILE A 93 -11.48 -4.00 7.63
CA ILE A 93 -10.02 -4.01 7.39
C ILE A 93 -9.31 -4.34 8.70
N HIS A 94 -8.12 -4.93 8.62
CA HIS A 94 -7.27 -5.12 9.78
C HIS A 94 -7.00 -3.79 10.49
N SER A 95 -7.33 -3.72 11.78
CA SER A 95 -7.27 -2.51 12.60
C SER A 95 -5.86 -1.89 12.67
N ALA A 96 -4.82 -2.71 12.86
CA ALA A 96 -3.44 -2.20 12.97
C ALA A 96 -2.93 -1.47 11.69
N PRO A 97 -2.95 -2.07 10.47
CA PRO A 97 -2.63 -1.34 9.25
C PRO A 97 -3.51 -0.12 9.00
N LEU A 98 -4.82 -0.21 9.32
CA LEU A 98 -5.73 0.92 9.18
C LEU A 98 -5.33 2.09 10.10
N SER A 99 -5.00 1.80 11.36
CA SER A 99 -4.56 2.81 12.33
C SER A 99 -3.25 3.46 11.91
N ALA A 100 -2.28 2.66 11.43
CA ALA A 100 -1.02 3.17 10.91
C ALA A 100 -1.21 4.07 9.69
N PHE A 101 -2.11 3.68 8.78
CA PHE A 101 -2.45 4.47 7.59
C PHE A 101 -3.12 5.81 7.95
N LEU A 102 -4.11 5.80 8.85
CA LEU A 102 -4.79 7.01 9.29
C LEU A 102 -3.85 7.98 10.00
N HIS A 103 -3.01 7.47 10.90
CA HIS A 103 -1.99 8.28 11.56
C HIS A 103 -1.02 8.90 10.54
N LEU A 104 -0.65 8.16 9.49
CA LEU A 104 0.19 8.71 8.43
C LEU A 104 -0.51 9.82 7.65
N LEU A 105 -1.81 9.68 7.35
CA LEU A 105 -2.60 10.73 6.70
C LEU A 105 -2.68 12.00 7.55
N ASP A 106 -2.84 11.86 8.87
CA ASP A 106 -2.94 13.02 9.78
C ASP A 106 -1.59 13.73 9.96
N THR A 107 -0.48 13.01 9.88
CA THR A 107 0.88 13.54 10.11
C THR A 107 1.62 13.96 8.85
N THR A 108 1.17 13.51 7.69
CA THR A 108 1.74 13.89 6.39
C THR A 108 0.87 14.98 5.79
N ASP A 109 1.37 16.20 5.76
CA ASP A 109 0.70 17.30 5.06
C ASP A 109 0.79 17.02 3.54
N LEU A 110 -0.19 16.27 3.02
CA LEU A 110 -0.33 15.98 1.59
C LEU A 110 -0.85 17.19 0.80
N LYS A 111 -0.99 18.36 1.44
CA LYS A 111 -1.31 19.61 0.76
C LYS A 111 -0.12 19.99 -0.10
N GLU A 112 -0.35 19.96 -1.42
CA GLU A 112 0.57 20.34 -2.49
C GLU A 112 1.40 21.58 -2.13
N LYS A 113 2.72 21.46 -2.28
CA LYS A 113 3.62 22.59 -2.54
C LYS A 113 3.80 22.72 -4.05
#